data_AF-A0A533VTI3-F1
#
_entry.id   AF-A0A533VTI3-F1
#
_cell.length_a   1.000
_cell.length_b   1.000
_cell.length_c   1.000
_cell.angle_alpha   90.00
_cell.angle_beta   90.00
_cell.angle_gamma   90.00
#
_symmetry.space_group_name_H-M   'P 1'
#
loop_
_entity.id
_entity.type
_entity.pdbx_description
1 polymer ?
#
loop_
_entity_poly.entity_id
_entity_poly.type
_entity_poly.pdbx_seq_one_letter_code
_entity_poly.pdbx_strand_id
1 'polypeptide(L)'
;MDPKEELASHFTHYSKYGNKFPKAIEAVLSGSVKKHTFSPSGRVVLTVVGRDGEEFIDPERPFCSCNNFFFKVLGGGAELCYHLLSYKIASESKRLDTVAFSDEEYASVLSAISRDVLTNLKEQRR
;
A
#
# COMPACT_ATOMS: atom_id res chain seq x y z
N MET A 1 7.98 -23.63 9.94
CA MET A 1 7.97 -23.17 8.54
C MET A 1 8.29 -21.70 8.54
N ASP A 2 9.00 -21.21 7.53
CA ASP A 2 9.25 -19.79 7.34
C ASP A 2 7.89 -19.05 7.14
N PRO A 3 7.54 -18.03 7.95
CA PRO A 3 6.32 -17.25 7.78
C PRO A 3 6.13 -16.70 6.37
N LYS A 4 7.23 -16.45 5.65
CA LYS A 4 7.21 -16.00 4.26
C LYS A 4 6.74 -17.10 3.31
N GLU A 5 7.24 -18.31 3.47
CA GLU A 5 6.84 -19.47 2.65
C GLU A 5 5.38 -19.84 2.89
N GLU A 6 4.92 -19.79 4.15
CA GLU A 6 3.53 -20.06 4.52
C GLU A 6 2.59 -19.05 3.84
N LEU A 7 2.87 -17.75 3.98
CA LEU A 7 2.06 -16.71 3.37
C LEU A 7 2.10 -16.79 1.84
N ALA A 8 3.28 -16.97 1.24
CA ALA A 8 3.43 -17.08 -0.21
C ALA A 8 2.69 -18.30 -0.78
N SER A 9 2.69 -19.43 -0.07
CA SER A 9 1.95 -20.63 -0.47
C SER A 9 0.45 -20.38 -0.49
N HIS A 10 -0.11 -19.74 0.55
CA HIS A 10 -1.54 -19.41 0.64
C HIS A 10 -1.99 -18.50 -0.51
N PHE A 11 -1.14 -17.56 -0.92
CA PHE A 11 -1.43 -16.56 -1.95
C PHE A 11 -0.83 -16.90 -3.33
N THR A 12 -0.48 -18.16 -3.59
CA THR A 12 0.21 -18.58 -4.83
C THR A 12 -0.54 -18.22 -6.12
N HIS A 13 -1.87 -18.07 -6.07
CA HIS A 13 -2.68 -17.62 -7.21
C HIS A 13 -2.32 -16.20 -7.69
N TYR A 14 -1.65 -15.39 -6.85
CA TYR A 14 -1.10 -14.09 -7.22
C TYR A 14 0.30 -14.15 -7.87
N SER A 15 0.91 -15.33 -7.99
CA SER A 15 2.19 -15.53 -8.70
C SER A 15 2.15 -15.09 -10.17
N LYS A 16 0.97 -15.08 -10.81
CA LYS A 16 0.76 -14.54 -12.17
C LYS A 16 1.21 -13.08 -12.33
N TYR A 17 1.32 -12.31 -11.24
CA TYR A 17 1.81 -10.93 -11.27
C TYR A 17 3.34 -10.81 -11.26
N GLY A 18 4.07 -11.93 -11.36
CA GLY A 18 5.52 -12.00 -11.46
C GLY A 18 6.19 -11.32 -10.27
N ASN A 19 7.15 -10.44 -10.57
CA ASN A 19 8.01 -9.76 -9.59
C ASN A 19 7.23 -8.92 -8.55
N LYS A 20 5.97 -8.58 -8.85
CA LYS A 20 5.10 -7.84 -7.91
C LYS A 20 4.68 -8.72 -6.73
N PHE A 21 4.53 -10.03 -6.93
CA PHE A 21 4.07 -10.96 -5.90
C PHE A 21 5.05 -11.11 -4.73
N PRO A 22 6.35 -11.45 -4.93
CA PRO A 22 7.28 -11.55 -3.81
C PRO A 22 7.47 -10.21 -3.08
N LYS A 23 7.43 -9.08 -3.80
CA LYS A 23 7.45 -7.74 -3.20
C LYS A 23 6.22 -7.47 -2.33
N ALA A 24 5.05 -7.92 -2.78
CA ALA A 24 3.83 -7.78 -2.01
C ALA A 24 3.86 -8.61 -0.72
N ILE A 25 4.31 -9.87 -0.81
CA ILE A 25 4.52 -10.72 0.36
C ILE A 25 5.47 -10.06 1.36
N GLU A 26 6.60 -9.55 0.89
CA GLU A 26 7.57 -8.83 1.72
C GLU A 26 6.97 -7.60 2.39
N ALA A 27 6.22 -6.77 1.65
CA ALA A 27 5.54 -5.59 2.20
C ALA A 27 4.50 -5.94 3.29
N VAL A 28 3.78 -7.06 3.13
CA VAL A 28 2.83 -7.54 4.15
C VAL A 28 3.58 -7.98 5.42
N LEU A 29 4.66 -8.75 5.27
CA LEU A 29 5.41 -9.28 6.41
C LEU A 29 6.19 -8.20 7.16
N SER A 30 6.60 -7.13 6.48
CA SER A 30 7.31 -6.00 7.10
C SER A 30 6.39 -4.97 7.75
N GLY A 31 5.07 -5.16 7.76
CA GLY A 31 4.12 -4.19 8.29
C GLY A 31 4.03 -2.91 7.45
N SER A 32 4.37 -2.99 6.17
CA SER A 32 4.34 -1.84 5.26
C SER A 32 2.94 -1.48 4.79
N VAL A 33 1.94 -2.36 4.99
CA VAL A 33 0.54 -2.07 4.65
C VAL A 33 -0.16 -1.51 5.89
N LYS A 34 -0.42 -0.20 5.89
CA LYS A 34 -0.87 0.52 7.09
C LYS A 34 -2.34 0.89 7.03
N LYS A 35 -2.97 0.87 8.20
CA LYS A 35 -4.31 1.36 8.47
C LYS A 35 -4.24 2.42 9.57
N HIS A 36 -4.19 3.67 9.15
CA HIS A 36 -4.22 4.83 10.06
C HIS A 36 -5.66 5.08 10.49
N THR A 37 -5.93 5.05 11.79
CA THR A 37 -7.27 5.24 12.37
C THR A 37 -7.28 6.49 13.23
N PHE A 38 -8.37 7.26 13.16
CA PHE A 38 -8.49 8.53 13.86
C PHE A 38 -9.71 8.54 14.78
N SER A 39 -9.52 8.99 16.02
CA SER A 39 -10.54 9.04 17.06
C SER A 39 -10.82 10.48 17.48
N PRO A 40 -12.09 10.88 17.71
CA PRO A 40 -13.29 10.03 17.78
C PRO A 40 -14.02 9.84 16.44
N SER A 41 -13.58 10.45 15.33
CA SER A 41 -14.34 10.41 14.07
C SER A 41 -14.49 9.03 13.45
N GLY A 42 -13.59 8.10 13.75
CA GLY A 42 -13.51 6.82 13.06
C GLY A 42 -12.96 6.93 11.63
N ARG A 43 -12.33 8.06 11.24
CA ARG A 43 -11.69 8.17 9.92
C ARG A 43 -10.62 7.09 9.78
N VAL A 44 -10.46 6.62 8.54
CA VAL A 44 -9.44 5.65 8.16
C VAL A 44 -8.69 6.14 6.93
N VAL A 45 -7.36 6.07 6.98
CA VAL A 45 -6.48 6.27 5.82
C VAL A 45 -5.65 4.99 5.63
N LEU A 46 -5.67 4.45 4.42
CA LEU A 46 -4.89 3.26 4.06
C LEU A 46 -3.70 3.67 3.21
N THR A 47 -2.56 3.06 3.49
CA THR A 47 -1.33 3.32 2.76
C THR A 47 -0.49 2.06 2.63
N VAL A 48 0.46 2.08 1.69
CA VAL A 48 1.54 1.10 1.61
C VAL A 48 2.87 1.84 1.53
N VAL A 49 3.77 1.54 2.47
CA VAL A 49 5.15 2.02 2.44
C VAL A 49 5.90 1.26 1.35
N GLY A 50 6.34 2.00 0.34
CA GLY A 50 7.17 1.51 -0.75
C GLY A 50 8.63 1.93 -0.59
N ARG A 51 9.42 1.73 -1.65
CA ARG A 51 10.82 2.16 -1.68
C ARG A 51 10.94 3.69 -1.63
N ASP A 52 10.11 4.36 -2.41
CA ASP A 52 10.23 5.80 -2.64
C ASP A 52 9.42 6.59 -1.61
N GLY A 53 8.52 5.96 -0.87
CA GLY A 53 7.73 6.62 0.18
C GLY A 53 6.41 5.92 0.44
N GLU A 54 5.54 6.60 1.17
CA GLU A 54 4.23 6.07 1.54
C GLU A 54 3.16 6.43 0.51
N GLU A 55 2.48 5.41 -0.02
CA GLU A 55 1.50 5.55 -1.10
C GLU A 55 0.08 5.34 -0.57
N PHE A 56 -0.84 6.27 -0.86
CA PHE A 56 -2.25 6.12 -0.54
C PHE A 56 -2.88 4.97 -1.30
N ILE A 57 -3.79 4.25 -0.62
CA ILE A 57 -4.65 3.23 -1.19
C ILE A 57 -6.09 3.63 -0.96
N ASP A 58 -6.88 3.62 -2.03
CA ASP A 58 -8.33 3.55 -1.93
C ASP A 58 -8.71 2.06 -2.06
N PRO A 59 -9.45 1.48 -1.11
CA PRO A 59 -9.86 0.09 -1.19
C PRO A 59 -11.16 -0.11 -1.98
N GLU A 60 -12.01 0.92 -2.08
CA GLU A 60 -13.30 0.86 -2.79
C GLU A 60 -13.12 1.05 -4.29
N ARG A 61 -12.09 1.78 -4.67
CA ARG A 61 -11.65 2.01 -6.05
C ARG A 61 -10.22 1.51 -6.09
N PRO A 62 -9.79 0.62 -7.01
CA PRO A 62 -8.46 0.02 -6.99
C PRO A 62 -7.35 1.04 -7.33
N PHE A 63 -7.21 2.10 -6.54
CA PHE A 63 -6.36 3.25 -6.74
C PHE A 63 -5.16 3.17 -5.81
N CYS A 64 -4.01 3.55 -6.35
CA CYS A 64 -2.79 3.76 -5.59
C CYS A 64 -2.14 5.05 -6.08
N SER A 65 -1.60 5.87 -5.17
CA SER A 65 -0.93 7.12 -5.55
C SER A 65 0.43 6.92 -6.24
N CYS A 66 0.90 5.68 -6.40
CA CYS A 66 2.19 5.44 -7.00
C CYS A 66 2.20 5.67 -8.51
N ASN A 67 3.35 6.08 -9.04
CA ASN A 67 3.53 6.33 -10.48
C ASN A 67 3.16 5.12 -11.35
N ASN A 68 3.48 3.90 -10.92
CA ASN A 68 3.15 2.70 -11.68
C ASN A 68 1.63 2.52 -11.84
N PHE A 69 0.83 2.98 -10.88
CA PHE A 69 -0.62 3.00 -11.04
C PHE A 69 -1.03 3.93 -12.19
N PHE A 70 -0.57 5.18 -12.16
CA PHE A 70 -0.93 6.18 -13.18
C PHE A 70 -0.44 5.82 -14.59
N PHE A 71 0.81 5.36 -14.73
CA PHE A 71 1.41 5.13 -16.05
C PHE A 71 1.18 3.73 -16.62
N LYS A 72 0.94 2.71 -15.79
CA LYS A 72 0.77 1.32 -16.24
C LYS A 72 -0.63 0.77 -15.97
N VAL A 73 -1.19 1.01 -14.79
CA VAL A 73 -2.50 0.43 -14.44
C VAL A 73 -3.63 1.18 -15.12
N LEU A 74 -3.71 2.50 -14.95
CA LEU A 74 -4.74 3.32 -15.61
C LEU A 74 -4.64 3.27 -17.15
N GLY A 75 -3.42 3.14 -17.68
CA GLY A 75 -3.19 2.96 -19.11
C GLY A 75 -3.50 1.56 -19.66
N GLY A 76 -3.96 0.61 -18.83
CA GLY A 76 -4.28 -0.76 -19.24
C GLY A 76 -3.09 -1.68 -19.50
N GLY A 77 -1.86 -1.21 -19.23
CA GLY A 77 -0.63 -1.98 -19.40
C GLY A 77 -0.32 -2.95 -18.24
N ALA A 78 -1.09 -2.89 -17.14
CA ALA A 78 -1.02 -3.82 -16.02
C ALA A 78 -2.34 -3.86 -15.25
N GLU A 79 -2.71 -5.01 -14.70
CA GLU A 79 -3.92 -5.11 -13.85
C GLU A 79 -3.73 -4.41 -12.49
N LEU A 80 -2.54 -4.50 -11.90
CA LEU A 80 -2.24 -3.99 -10.55
C LEU A 80 -0.79 -3.50 -10.42
N CYS A 81 -0.57 -2.50 -9.57
CA CYS A 81 0.75 -2.22 -9.00
C CYS A 81 1.01 -3.15 -7.81
N TYR A 82 2.28 -3.26 -7.36
CA TYR A 82 2.58 -4.15 -6.24
C TYR A 82 1.96 -3.66 -4.92
N HIS A 83 1.77 -2.35 -4.71
CA HIS A 83 1.12 -1.82 -3.52
C HIS A 83 -0.33 -2.28 -3.38
N LEU A 84 -1.11 -2.22 -4.47
CA LEU A 84 -2.48 -2.75 -4.49
C LEU A 84 -2.50 -4.26 -4.22
N LEU A 85 -1.51 -4.99 -4.72
CA LEU A 85 -1.36 -6.41 -4.43
C LEU A 85 -1.03 -6.66 -2.95
N SER A 86 -0.11 -5.89 -2.36
CA SER A 86 0.21 -5.95 -0.92
C SER A 86 -1.03 -5.70 -0.08
N TYR A 87 -1.82 -4.67 -0.42
CA TYR A 87 -3.05 -4.36 0.28
C TYR A 87 -4.07 -5.50 0.22
N LYS A 88 -4.31 -6.08 -0.97
CA LYS A 88 -5.21 -7.24 -1.12
C LYS A 88 -4.79 -8.40 -0.22
N ILE A 89 -3.51 -8.78 -0.27
CA ILE A 89 -2.97 -9.87 0.55
C ILE A 89 -3.10 -9.54 2.04
N ALA A 90 -2.71 -8.35 2.49
CA ALA A 90 -2.81 -7.95 3.90
C ALA A 90 -4.26 -7.92 4.39
N SER A 91 -5.19 -7.41 3.56
CA SER A 91 -6.61 -7.35 3.90
C SER A 91 -7.21 -8.74 4.03
N GLU A 92 -6.97 -9.63 3.06
CA GLU A 92 -7.44 -11.01 3.07
C GLU A 92 -6.83 -11.83 4.22
N SER A 93 -5.56 -11.57 4.57
CA SER A 93 -4.85 -12.26 5.66
C SER A 93 -4.97 -11.60 7.04
N LYS A 94 -5.71 -10.48 7.16
CA LYS A 94 -5.84 -9.67 8.40
C LYS A 94 -4.50 -9.20 8.98
N ARG A 95 -3.58 -8.78 8.11
CA ARG A 95 -2.22 -8.33 8.43
C ARG A 95 -2.00 -6.83 8.15
N LEU A 96 -3.05 -6.02 8.26
CA LEU A 96 -2.92 -4.57 8.20
C LEU A 96 -2.27 -4.06 9.50
N ASP A 97 -1.15 -3.34 9.37
CA ASP A 97 -0.50 -2.67 10.49
C ASP A 97 -1.34 -1.45 10.90
N THR A 98 -1.96 -1.49 12.08
CA THR A 98 -2.90 -0.45 12.51
C THR A 98 -2.19 0.57 13.39
N VAL A 99 -2.25 1.84 12.98
CA VAL A 99 -1.70 2.97 13.72
C VAL A 99 -2.86 3.88 14.14
N ALA A 100 -2.91 4.25 15.41
CA ALA A 100 -3.98 5.06 15.98
C ALA A 100 -3.51 6.50 16.23
N PHE A 101 -4.35 7.45 15.87
CA PHE A 101 -4.14 8.89 16.02
C PHE A 101 -5.37 9.57 16.59
N SER A 102 -5.21 10.77 17.13
CA SER A 102 -6.33 11.66 17.43
C SER A 102 -6.78 12.41 16.17
N ASP A 103 -8.02 12.87 16.15
CA ASP A 103 -8.56 13.70 15.07
C ASP A 103 -7.76 15.00 14.86
N GLU A 104 -7.16 15.54 15.92
CA GLU A 104 -6.29 16.73 15.86
C GLU A 104 -5.01 16.47 15.02
N GLU A 105 -4.55 15.22 14.96
CA GLU A 105 -3.38 14.80 14.18
C GLU A 105 -3.72 14.52 12.71
N TYR A 106 -5.00 14.49 12.32
CA TYR A 106 -5.41 14.10 10.97
C TYR A 106 -4.74 14.94 9.87
N ALA A 107 -4.72 16.26 10.05
CA ALA A 107 -4.14 17.17 9.06
C ALA A 107 -2.61 17.04 8.96
N SER A 108 -1.91 16.82 10.09
CA SER A 108 -0.45 16.70 10.10
C SER A 108 0.00 15.36 9.50
N VAL A 109 -0.69 14.27 9.83
CA VAL A 109 -0.45 12.94 9.25
C VAL A 109 -0.70 12.96 7.74
N LEU A 110 -1.84 13.49 7.30
CA LEU A 110 -2.15 13.57 5.87
C LEU A 110 -1.13 14.45 5.11
N SER A 111 -0.69 15.55 5.72
CA SER A 111 0.34 16.42 5.15
C SER A 111 1.71 15.75 5.07
N ALA A 112 2.08 14.93 6.05
CA ALA A 112 3.31 14.13 6.01
C ALA A 112 3.28 13.13 4.85
N ILE A 113 2.25 12.29 4.78
CA ILE A 113 2.11 11.27 3.71
C ILE A 113 2.04 11.94 2.33
N SER A 114 1.27 13.03 2.20
CA SER A 114 1.16 13.75 0.92
C SER A 114 2.49 14.35 0.46
N ARG A 115 3.37 14.76 1.39
CA ARG A 115 4.70 15.28 1.03
C ARG A 115 5.58 14.19 0.43
N ASP A 116 5.50 12.96 0.91
CA ASP A 116 6.23 11.84 0.33
C ASP A 116 5.79 11.59 -1.11
N VAL A 117 4.47 11.49 -1.34
CA VAL A 117 3.89 11.34 -2.69
C VAL A 117 4.33 12.47 -3.63
N LEU A 118 4.27 13.72 -3.16
CA LEU A 118 4.66 14.89 -3.97
C LEU A 118 6.16 14.95 -4.26
N THR A 119 7.00 14.48 -3.32
CA THR A 119 8.45 14.43 -3.51
C THR A 119 8.80 13.39 -4.56
N ASN A 120 8.20 12.22 -4.49
CA ASN A 120 8.38 11.13 -5.46
C ASN A 120 7.98 11.54 -6.87
N LEU A 121 6.89 12.30 -7.01
CA LEU A 121 6.47 12.85 -8.29
C LEU A 121 7.47 13.84 -8.89
N LYS A 122 8.22 14.59 -8.06
CA LYS A 122 9.22 15.56 -8.52
C LYS A 122 10.53 14.91 -8.92
N GLU A 123 10.99 13.92 -8.16
CA GLU A 123 12.27 13.24 -8.42
C GLU A 123 12.27 12.46 -9.73
N GLN A 124 11.11 11.91 -10.12
CA GLN A 124 10.95 11.15 -11.36
C GLN A 124 10.76 12.01 -12.62
N ARG A 125 10.68 13.35 -12.47
CA ARG A 125 10.61 14.32 -13.58
C ARG A 125 11.98 14.87 -13.99
N ARG A 126 13.04 14.49 -13.26
CA ARG A 126 14.44 14.82 -13.56
C ARG A 126 15.10 13.69 -14.31
#